data_AF-A0A7I9UYE1-F1
#
_entry.id   AF-A0A7I9UYE1-F1
#
_cell.length_a   1.000
_cell.length_b   1.000
_cell.length_c   1.000
_cell.angle_alpha   90.00
_cell.angle_beta   90.00
_cell.angle_gamma   90.00
#
_symmetry.space_group_name_H-M   'P 1'
#
loop_
_entity.id
_entity.type
_entity.pdbx_description
1 polymer ?
#
loop_
_entity_poly.entity_id
_entity_poly.type
_entity_poly.pdbx_seq_one_letter_code
_entity_poly.pdbx_strand_id
1 'polypeptide(L)'
;MSDDARTDRYNERLWVPIWWWVAAAVLTLVLGYEIRLGVHRASWAWVAYPIIGVLLAAVLVSVGRRRVRVTADGELHAGGARLPRDVVSRGAVVPPSAKSAAMGRQLDPAAFLVHHSWAHSMVLLVLDDPDDPTPYWLVSTRHPEKVLAAMGIADARLAGTPESPVAVEPDRPRIATALNAVFYAPLLWLMFRLPAETVHGLVSRVIRVVGAVPGLGRLVGGVLVADDPILRQDVLGTTFPAPMGLAAGFDKSAAAARSWGPLGFGYAEVGTITGQAQPGNPKPRLFRLPADHALINRMGFNNPGAQAAAKRLGRARRRSRAYPVPIGANIGKTKVVELSVAAGDYTHSAQLLGPLADFVVVNVSSPNTPGLRDLQSVEALRPILTAVRGATDRPVLVKIAPDLADEDVDIVADLAVEAGLAGIVATNTTIARDGLRSSGADVSRAGDGGLSGPPVAARSLEVLRRLYARVGDRLVLVSAGGIEDADDAWERICAGATLLQGYTGFIYGGPLYANRIHAGLAARVRGSGFASLGEAVGSAHRTNAASD
;
A
#
# COMPACT_ATOMS: atom_id res chain seq x y z
N MET A 1 -20.75 -58.02 -0.17
CA MET A 1 -19.41 -57.58 -0.63
C MET A 1 -18.84 -56.72 0.48
N SER A 2 -17.71 -57.16 1.01
CA SER A 2 -17.11 -56.78 2.29
C SER A 2 -16.72 -55.30 2.37
N ASP A 3 -17.36 -54.60 3.30
CA ASP A 3 -16.94 -53.28 3.78
C ASP A 3 -15.78 -53.51 4.76
N ASP A 4 -14.55 -53.50 4.22
CA ASP A 4 -13.33 -53.62 5.01
C ASP A 4 -13.14 -52.29 5.75
N ALA A 5 -13.68 -52.20 6.96
CA ALA A 5 -13.62 -51.03 7.82
C ALA A 5 -12.19 -50.83 8.37
N ARG A 6 -11.22 -50.61 7.49
CA ARG A 6 -9.95 -50.01 7.88
C ARG A 6 -10.23 -48.56 8.26
N THR A 7 -10.00 -48.25 9.53
CA THR A 7 -10.13 -46.89 10.06
C THR A 7 -9.22 -45.94 9.30
N ASP A 8 -9.74 -44.74 8.99
CA ASP A 8 -8.97 -43.69 8.34
C ASP A 8 -7.75 -43.31 9.13
N ARG A 9 -6.63 -43.11 8.44
CA ARG A 9 -5.42 -42.56 9.06
C ARG A 9 -5.63 -41.10 9.46
N TYR A 10 -6.51 -40.38 8.76
CA TYR A 10 -6.90 -39.02 9.09
C TYR A 10 -8.31 -38.73 8.60
N ASN A 11 -9.12 -38.01 9.39
CA ASN A 11 -10.44 -37.57 8.99
C ASN A 11 -10.79 -36.25 9.69
N GLU A 12 -10.85 -35.18 8.91
CA GLU A 12 -11.24 -33.85 9.36
C GLU A 12 -12.49 -33.40 8.65
N ARG A 13 -13.43 -32.86 9.44
CA ARG A 13 -14.55 -32.08 8.92
C ARG A 13 -14.30 -30.60 9.15
N LEU A 14 -14.31 -29.82 8.08
CA LEU A 14 -14.05 -28.38 8.11
C LEU A 14 -15.30 -27.60 8.48
N TRP A 15 -15.73 -27.75 9.74
CA TRP A 15 -16.91 -27.07 10.28
C TRP A 15 -16.83 -25.55 10.07
N VAL A 16 -17.94 -24.98 9.60
CA VAL A 16 -18.09 -23.53 9.47
C VAL A 16 -18.01 -22.88 10.87
N PRO A 17 -17.08 -21.94 11.10
CA PRO A 17 -16.99 -21.24 12.38
C PRO A 17 -18.26 -20.46 12.71
N ILE A 18 -18.55 -20.29 14.00
CA ILE A 18 -19.77 -19.60 14.47
C ILE A 18 -19.91 -18.17 13.90
N TRP A 19 -18.81 -17.47 13.66
CA TRP A 19 -18.84 -16.11 13.10
C TRP A 19 -19.40 -16.03 11.68
N TRP A 20 -19.27 -17.09 10.87
CA TRP A 20 -19.91 -17.14 9.55
C TRP A 20 -21.43 -17.26 9.66
N TRP A 21 -21.93 -17.93 10.69
CA TRP A 21 -23.37 -17.98 10.99
C TRP A 21 -23.90 -16.63 11.45
N VAL A 22 -23.13 -15.91 12.28
CA VAL A 22 -23.43 -14.52 12.67
C VAL A 22 -23.44 -13.62 11.43
N ALA A 23 -22.44 -13.72 10.56
CA ALA A 23 -22.37 -12.95 9.32
C ALA A 23 -23.57 -13.24 8.39
N ALA A 24 -23.97 -14.51 8.26
CA ALA A 24 -25.15 -14.89 7.49
C ALA A 24 -26.45 -14.33 8.09
N ALA A 25 -26.57 -14.28 9.43
CA ALA A 25 -27.72 -13.66 10.09
C ALA A 25 -27.78 -12.14 9.81
N VAL A 26 -26.65 -11.44 9.90
CA VAL A 26 -26.57 -10.01 9.55
C VAL A 26 -26.93 -9.79 8.08
N LEU A 27 -26.39 -10.60 7.17
CA LEU A 27 -26.70 -10.51 5.74
C LEU A 27 -28.18 -10.77 5.46
N THR A 28 -28.80 -11.71 6.17
CA THR A 28 -30.24 -11.98 6.10
C THR A 28 -31.05 -10.75 6.49
N LEU A 29 -30.65 -10.07 7.57
CA LEU A 29 -31.33 -8.85 8.03
C LEU A 29 -31.20 -7.71 7.01
N VAL A 30 -30.00 -7.51 6.45
CA VAL A 30 -29.73 -6.47 5.45
C VAL A 30 -30.51 -6.72 4.16
N LEU A 31 -30.37 -7.91 3.56
CA LEU A 31 -31.04 -8.25 2.30
C LEU A 31 -32.57 -8.30 2.46
N GLY A 32 -33.07 -8.84 3.58
CA GLY A 32 -34.50 -8.82 3.87
C GLY A 32 -35.04 -7.40 4.03
N TYR A 33 -34.26 -6.48 4.62
CA TYR A 33 -34.65 -5.08 4.76
C TYR A 33 -34.69 -4.35 3.41
N GLU A 34 -33.71 -4.57 2.54
CA GLU A 34 -33.70 -4.02 1.18
C GLU A 34 -34.92 -4.46 0.36
N ILE A 35 -35.25 -5.75 0.39
CA ILE A 35 -36.46 -6.28 -0.29
C ILE A 35 -37.72 -5.63 0.29
N ARG A 36 -37.77 -5.47 1.62
CA ARG A 36 -38.91 -4.84 2.29
C ARG A 36 -39.07 -3.36 1.90
N LEU A 37 -37.98 -2.62 1.73
CA LEU A 37 -38.03 -1.25 1.22
C LEU A 37 -38.56 -1.20 -0.21
N GLY A 38 -38.11 -2.12 -1.07
CA GLY A 38 -38.53 -2.20 -2.48
C GLY A 38 -40.02 -2.55 -2.67
N VAL A 39 -40.63 -3.27 -1.72
CA VAL A 39 -42.02 -3.76 -1.83
C VAL A 39 -42.86 -3.31 -0.62
N HIS A 40 -42.62 -2.09 -0.11
CA HIS A 40 -43.13 -1.50 1.14
C HIS A 40 -44.58 -1.87 1.56
N ARG A 41 -45.52 -2.12 0.64
CA ARG A 41 -46.93 -2.40 0.95
C ARG A 41 -47.34 -3.88 0.93
N ALA A 42 -46.43 -4.79 0.62
CA ALA A 42 -46.73 -6.21 0.56
C ALA A 42 -46.44 -6.90 1.89
N SER A 43 -47.46 -7.48 2.52
CA SER A 43 -47.32 -8.29 3.74
C SER A 43 -46.42 -9.52 3.55
N TRP A 44 -46.32 -10.03 2.32
CA TRP A 44 -45.44 -11.16 1.99
C TRP A 44 -43.94 -10.81 2.08
N ALA A 45 -43.54 -9.53 2.11
CA ALA A 45 -42.14 -9.14 2.19
C ALA A 45 -41.43 -9.69 3.45
N TRP A 46 -42.18 -9.97 4.52
CA TRP A 46 -41.65 -10.62 5.72
C TRP A 46 -41.19 -12.06 5.48
N VAL A 47 -41.74 -12.74 4.47
CA VAL A 47 -41.34 -14.11 4.09
C VAL A 47 -39.94 -14.13 3.46
N ALA A 48 -39.44 -13.01 2.96
CA ALA A 48 -38.08 -12.93 2.40
C ALA A 48 -36.99 -13.22 3.45
N TYR A 49 -37.17 -12.79 4.69
CA TYR A 49 -36.21 -13.01 5.78
C TYR A 49 -35.97 -14.50 6.07
N PRO A 50 -37.00 -15.32 6.39
CA PRO A 50 -36.79 -16.75 6.64
C PRO A 50 -36.30 -17.48 5.38
N ILE A 51 -36.73 -17.11 4.17
CA ILE A 51 -36.22 -17.71 2.93
C ILE A 51 -34.72 -17.47 2.78
N ILE A 52 -34.27 -16.22 2.89
CA ILE A 52 -32.85 -15.86 2.77
C ILE A 52 -32.03 -16.54 3.88
N GLY A 53 -32.54 -16.53 5.12
CA GLY A 53 -31.90 -17.18 6.24
C GLY A 53 -31.69 -18.69 6.02
N VAL A 54 -32.72 -19.38 5.52
CA VAL A 54 -32.66 -20.82 5.19
C VAL A 54 -31.68 -21.06 4.05
N LEU A 55 -31.69 -20.25 2.99
CA LEU A 55 -30.77 -20.40 1.86
C LEU A 55 -29.31 -20.22 2.29
N LEU A 56 -29.00 -19.18 3.08
CA LEU A 56 -27.65 -18.95 3.60
C LEU A 56 -27.22 -20.05 4.56
N ALA A 57 -28.11 -20.50 5.44
CA ALA A 57 -27.85 -21.64 6.32
C ALA A 57 -27.57 -22.92 5.52
N ALA A 58 -28.36 -23.20 4.48
CA ALA A 58 -28.18 -24.36 3.61
C ALA A 58 -26.82 -24.31 2.89
N VAL A 59 -26.39 -23.14 2.42
CA VAL A 59 -25.05 -22.94 1.86
C VAL A 59 -23.98 -23.24 2.92
N LEU A 60 -24.05 -22.63 4.10
CA LEU A 60 -23.06 -22.87 5.16
C LEU A 60 -22.99 -24.36 5.57
N VAL A 61 -24.13 -25.03 5.70
CA VAL A 61 -24.18 -26.47 5.95
C VAL A 61 -23.52 -27.24 4.81
N SER A 62 -23.82 -26.90 3.56
CA SER A 62 -23.27 -27.57 2.37
C SER A 62 -21.74 -27.46 2.32
N VAL A 63 -21.19 -26.26 2.51
CA VAL A 63 -19.73 -26.06 2.47
C VAL A 63 -19.05 -26.65 3.72
N GLY A 64 -19.71 -26.68 4.88
CA GLY A 64 -19.25 -27.32 6.11
C GLY A 64 -19.40 -28.84 6.17
N ARG A 65 -20.02 -29.47 5.15
CA ARG A 65 -20.13 -30.94 5.03
C ARG A 65 -18.88 -31.57 4.41
N ARG A 66 -18.03 -30.79 3.73
CA ARG A 66 -16.81 -31.30 3.10
C ARG A 66 -15.84 -31.84 4.15
N ARG A 67 -15.19 -32.95 3.81
CA ARG A 67 -14.22 -33.64 4.65
C ARG A 67 -12.89 -33.74 3.92
N VAL A 68 -11.81 -33.72 4.69
CA VAL A 68 -10.47 -34.09 4.26
C VAL A 68 -10.15 -35.40 4.97
N ARG A 69 -10.02 -36.49 4.21
CA ARG A 69 -9.83 -37.84 4.71
C ARG A 69 -8.59 -38.44 4.07
N VAL A 70 -7.79 -39.20 4.83
CA VAL A 70 -6.73 -40.05 4.28
C VAL A 70 -7.10 -41.49 4.60
N THR A 71 -7.27 -42.30 3.57
CA THR A 71 -7.68 -43.70 3.72
C THR A 71 -6.54 -44.53 4.33
N ALA A 72 -6.85 -45.76 4.71
CA ALA A 72 -5.85 -46.68 5.26
C ALA A 72 -4.73 -47.04 4.26
N ASP A 73 -4.97 -46.88 2.97
CA ASP A 73 -4.00 -47.10 1.90
C ASP A 73 -3.21 -45.83 1.54
N GLY A 74 -3.48 -44.71 2.23
CA GLY A 74 -2.76 -43.44 2.07
C GLY A 74 -3.34 -42.50 1.01
N GLU A 75 -4.45 -42.86 0.37
CA GLU A 75 -5.16 -42.02 -0.61
C GLU A 75 -5.82 -40.82 0.10
N LEU A 76 -5.60 -39.61 -0.43
CA LEU A 76 -6.20 -38.39 0.09
C LEU A 76 -7.54 -38.11 -0.60
N HIS A 77 -8.59 -37.96 0.20
CA HIS A 77 -9.92 -37.55 -0.23
C HIS A 77 -10.18 -36.12 0.24
N ALA A 78 -10.31 -35.19 -0.69
CA ALA A 78 -10.65 -33.79 -0.43
C ALA A 78 -12.04 -33.48 -0.99
N GLY A 79 -13.07 -33.71 -0.19
CA GLY A 79 -14.46 -33.69 -0.65
C GLY A 79 -14.74 -34.85 -1.61
N GLY A 80 -15.07 -34.54 -2.87
CA GLY A 80 -15.30 -35.56 -3.91
C GLY A 80 -14.05 -35.95 -4.70
N ALA A 81 -12.96 -35.18 -4.56
CA ALA A 81 -11.71 -35.41 -5.28
C ALA A 81 -10.84 -36.41 -4.51
N ARG A 82 -10.16 -37.30 -5.25
CA ARG A 82 -9.31 -38.36 -4.71
C ARG A 82 -7.92 -38.25 -5.32
N LEU A 83 -6.90 -38.38 -4.48
CA LEU A 83 -5.50 -38.32 -4.87
C LEU A 83 -4.78 -39.55 -4.32
N PRO A 84 -4.40 -40.50 -5.19
CA PRO A 84 -3.56 -41.64 -4.82
C PRO A 84 -2.22 -41.20 -4.24
N ARG A 85 -1.61 -42.04 -3.39
CA ARG A 85 -0.34 -41.70 -2.71
C ARG A 85 0.87 -41.80 -3.64
N ASP A 86 0.85 -42.76 -4.55
CA ASP A 86 1.89 -43.09 -5.51
C ASP A 86 2.21 -41.95 -6.48
N VAL A 87 1.22 -41.14 -6.84
CA VAL A 87 1.40 -39.96 -7.72
C VAL A 87 1.94 -38.72 -7.00
N VAL A 88 2.10 -38.75 -5.67
CA VAL A 88 2.60 -37.60 -4.90
C VAL A 88 4.10 -37.71 -4.67
N SER A 89 4.86 -36.84 -5.33
CA SER A 89 6.33 -36.81 -5.24
C SER A 89 6.82 -36.11 -3.97
N ARG A 90 6.21 -34.98 -3.60
CA ARG A 90 6.59 -34.19 -2.42
C ARG A 90 5.38 -33.55 -1.75
N GLY A 91 5.50 -33.32 -0.44
CA GLY A 91 4.49 -32.61 0.33
C GLY A 91 5.10 -31.56 1.24
N ALA A 92 4.43 -30.42 1.37
CA ALA A 92 4.84 -29.34 2.25
C ALA A 92 3.63 -28.76 2.96
N VAL A 93 3.80 -28.43 4.23
CA VAL A 93 2.78 -27.66 4.92
C VAL A 93 2.80 -26.22 4.40
N VAL A 94 1.64 -25.64 4.11
CA VAL A 94 1.49 -24.21 3.80
C VAL A 94 0.89 -23.53 5.03
N PRO A 95 1.70 -22.78 5.80
CA PRO A 95 1.21 -22.10 6.98
C PRO A 95 0.29 -20.94 6.61
N PRO A 96 -0.48 -20.40 7.57
CA PRO A 96 -1.38 -19.28 7.32
C PRO A 96 -0.76 -18.05 6.68
N SER A 97 0.53 -17.81 6.94
CA SER A 97 1.28 -16.71 6.36
C SER A 97 1.59 -16.86 4.87
N ALA A 98 1.87 -18.08 4.43
CA ALA A 98 2.18 -18.36 3.02
C ALA A 98 0.92 -18.64 2.21
N LYS A 99 -0.23 -18.89 2.86
CA LYS A 99 -1.50 -19.23 2.20
C LYS A 99 -1.90 -18.20 1.14
N SER A 100 -1.77 -16.91 1.43
CA SER A 100 -2.14 -15.86 0.47
C SER A 100 -1.18 -15.77 -0.72
N ALA A 101 0.11 -16.04 -0.52
CA ALA A 101 1.09 -16.07 -1.61
C ALA A 101 0.87 -17.30 -2.49
N ALA A 102 0.65 -18.47 -1.87
CA ALA A 102 0.39 -19.74 -2.54
C ALA A 102 -0.92 -19.76 -3.36
N MET A 103 -1.91 -18.96 -2.98
CA MET A 103 -3.16 -18.77 -3.74
C MET A 103 -3.18 -17.48 -4.58
N GLY A 104 -2.07 -16.73 -4.58
CA GLY A 104 -1.93 -15.43 -5.22
C GLY A 104 -1.25 -15.52 -6.58
N ARG A 105 -0.32 -14.60 -6.85
CA ARG A 105 0.40 -14.53 -8.14
C ARG A 105 1.30 -15.73 -8.43
N GLN A 106 1.60 -16.54 -7.41
CA GLN A 106 2.43 -17.74 -7.51
C GLN A 106 1.60 -19.01 -7.76
N LEU A 107 0.26 -18.92 -7.78
CA LEU A 107 -0.60 -20.06 -8.07
C LEU A 107 -0.50 -20.42 -9.56
N ASP A 108 -0.05 -21.63 -9.86
CA ASP A 108 -0.12 -22.18 -11.20
C ASP A 108 -1.60 -22.37 -11.60
N PRO A 109 -2.05 -21.84 -12.76
CA PRO A 109 -3.41 -22.02 -13.25
C PRO A 109 -3.85 -23.50 -13.41
N ALA A 110 -2.91 -24.42 -13.59
CA ALA A 110 -3.17 -25.86 -13.71
C ALA A 110 -3.25 -26.58 -12.35
N ALA A 111 -2.92 -25.91 -11.23
CA ALA A 111 -2.96 -26.53 -9.91
C ALA A 111 -4.38 -26.83 -9.44
N PHE A 112 -4.56 -27.97 -8.77
CA PHE A 112 -5.85 -28.34 -8.20
C PHE A 112 -6.05 -27.72 -6.81
N LEU A 113 -7.06 -26.87 -6.67
CA LEU A 113 -7.29 -26.07 -5.46
C LEU A 113 -8.53 -26.52 -4.69
N VAL A 114 -8.34 -26.96 -3.44
CA VAL A 114 -9.42 -27.14 -2.46
C VAL A 114 -9.29 -26.07 -1.39
N HIS A 115 -9.98 -24.95 -1.61
CA HIS A 115 -9.93 -23.80 -0.70
C HIS A 115 -11.15 -23.72 0.22
N HIS A 116 -10.88 -23.55 1.52
CA HIS A 116 -11.87 -23.15 2.52
C HIS A 116 -11.42 -21.86 3.21
N SER A 117 -12.27 -20.83 3.14
CA SER A 117 -11.95 -19.47 3.63
C SER A 117 -11.68 -19.39 5.13
N TRP A 118 -12.11 -20.38 5.91
CA TRP A 118 -11.91 -20.46 7.37
C TRP A 118 -10.87 -21.50 7.82
N ALA A 119 -10.26 -22.22 6.87
CA ALA A 119 -9.10 -23.07 7.16
C ALA A 119 -7.86 -22.20 6.93
N HIS A 120 -7.12 -21.91 7.99
CA HIS A 120 -6.03 -20.93 7.89
C HIS A 120 -4.76 -21.52 7.30
N SER A 121 -4.60 -22.84 7.27
CA SER A 121 -3.46 -23.54 6.68
C SER A 121 -3.89 -24.43 5.52
N MET A 122 -2.92 -24.86 4.72
CA MET A 122 -3.11 -25.79 3.62
C MET A 122 -1.98 -26.82 3.62
N VAL A 123 -2.20 -27.92 2.92
CA VAL A 123 -1.13 -28.84 2.51
C VAL A 123 -0.93 -28.68 1.00
N LEU A 124 0.33 -28.54 0.59
CA LEU A 124 0.75 -28.54 -0.82
C LEU A 124 1.32 -29.92 -1.13
N LEU A 125 0.83 -30.55 -2.20
CA LEU A 125 1.23 -31.88 -2.64
C LEU A 125 1.63 -31.80 -4.11
N VAL A 126 2.92 -31.91 -4.39
CA VAL A 126 3.46 -31.90 -5.75
C VAL A 126 3.20 -33.25 -6.38
N LEU A 127 2.67 -33.25 -7.60
CA LEU A 127 2.36 -34.47 -8.33
C LEU A 127 3.49 -34.81 -9.30
N ASP A 128 3.67 -36.10 -9.53
CA ASP A 128 4.53 -36.66 -10.58
C ASP A 128 3.71 -37.74 -11.30
N ASP A 129 2.70 -37.28 -12.04
CA ASP A 129 1.79 -38.11 -12.81
C ASP A 129 1.96 -37.78 -14.30
N PRO A 130 2.48 -38.69 -15.13
CA PRO A 130 2.69 -38.43 -16.55
C PRO A 130 1.37 -38.29 -17.35
N ASP A 131 0.25 -38.75 -16.79
CA ASP A 131 -1.06 -38.75 -17.45
C ASP A 131 -1.98 -37.61 -16.97
N ASP A 132 -1.61 -36.87 -15.90
CA ASP A 132 -2.32 -35.70 -15.39
C ASP A 132 -1.43 -34.43 -15.43
N PRO A 133 -1.79 -33.40 -16.20
CA PRO A 133 -1.00 -32.16 -16.28
C PRO A 133 -1.03 -31.31 -15.00
N THR A 134 -1.75 -31.73 -13.96
CA THR A 134 -1.85 -31.01 -12.68
C THR A 134 -0.51 -31.03 -11.94
N PRO A 135 0.18 -29.87 -11.76
CA PRO A 135 1.53 -29.86 -11.19
C PRO A 135 1.53 -30.11 -9.67
N TYR A 136 0.48 -29.66 -8.96
CA TYR A 136 0.32 -29.88 -7.53
C TYR A 136 -1.13 -29.67 -7.08
N TRP A 137 -1.46 -30.24 -5.92
CA TRP A 137 -2.69 -29.98 -5.18
C TRP A 137 -2.43 -29.05 -4.01
N LEU A 138 -3.36 -28.12 -3.77
CA LEU A 138 -3.34 -27.25 -2.60
C LEU A 138 -4.66 -27.41 -1.83
N VAL A 139 -4.60 -28.09 -0.68
CA VAL A 139 -5.78 -28.52 0.08
C VAL A 139 -5.85 -27.86 1.45
N SER A 140 -6.94 -27.15 1.70
CA SER A 140 -7.22 -26.53 3.00
C SER A 140 -7.47 -27.57 4.09
N THR A 141 -6.79 -27.45 5.22
CA THR A 141 -6.96 -28.30 6.41
C THR A 141 -6.51 -27.52 7.64
N ARG A 142 -7.05 -27.82 8.84
CA ARG A 142 -6.54 -27.21 10.08
C ARG A 142 -5.30 -27.91 10.60
N HIS A 143 -5.02 -29.12 10.13
CA HIS A 143 -3.91 -29.95 10.59
C HIS A 143 -3.10 -30.52 9.41
N PRO A 144 -2.48 -29.67 8.59
CA PRO A 144 -1.71 -30.09 7.41
C PRO A 144 -0.56 -31.05 7.75
N GLU A 145 0.06 -30.90 8.92
CA GLU A 145 1.07 -31.82 9.44
C GLU A 145 0.54 -33.24 9.64
N LYS A 146 -0.71 -33.38 10.10
CA LYS A 146 -1.35 -34.69 10.29
C LYS A 146 -1.76 -35.32 8.97
N VAL A 147 -2.12 -34.52 7.97
CA VAL A 147 -2.41 -35.02 6.62
C VAL A 147 -1.15 -35.60 5.98
N LEU A 148 -0.02 -34.88 6.02
CA LEU A 148 1.25 -35.38 5.49
C LEU A 148 1.70 -36.67 6.22
N ALA A 149 1.61 -36.67 7.56
CA ALA A 149 1.94 -37.85 8.36
C ALA A 149 1.04 -39.06 8.02
N ALA A 150 -0.27 -38.85 7.85
CA ALA A 150 -1.20 -39.90 7.48
C ALA A 150 -0.94 -40.47 6.07
N MET A 151 -0.48 -39.62 5.14
CA MET A 151 -0.04 -40.03 3.81
C MET A 151 1.37 -40.65 3.79
N GLY A 152 2.13 -40.61 4.90
CA GLY A 152 3.52 -41.07 4.93
C GLY A 152 4.43 -40.21 4.04
N ILE A 153 4.22 -38.89 4.05
CA ILE A 153 5.04 -37.90 3.34
C ILE A 153 5.81 -37.09 4.37
N ALA A 154 7.13 -37.01 4.24
CA ALA A 154 7.93 -36.10 5.04
C ALA A 154 7.68 -34.65 4.59
N ASP A 155 7.50 -33.75 5.55
CA ASP A 155 7.36 -32.32 5.23
C ASP A 155 8.68 -31.82 4.62
N ALA A 156 8.64 -31.42 3.36
CA ALA A 156 9.81 -30.93 2.63
C ALA A 156 10.44 -29.68 3.25
N ARG A 157 9.76 -29.00 4.19
CA ARG A 157 10.38 -27.95 5.02
C ARG A 157 11.39 -28.47 6.05
N LEU A 158 11.29 -29.74 6.47
CA LEU A 158 12.14 -30.35 7.48
C LEU A 158 13.35 -31.10 6.87
N ALA A 159 13.33 -31.38 5.58
CA ALA A 159 14.42 -32.02 4.85
C ALA A 159 15.39 -30.96 4.31
N GLY A 160 16.42 -30.63 5.11
CA GLY A 160 17.38 -29.57 4.81
C GLY A 160 18.01 -29.67 3.42
N THR A 161 17.79 -28.64 2.61
CA THR A 161 18.65 -28.19 1.50
C THR A 161 18.62 -26.66 1.46
N PRO A 162 19.78 -25.98 1.36
CA PRO A 162 19.88 -24.53 1.47
C PRO A 162 19.64 -23.88 0.11
N GLU A 163 18.37 -23.71 -0.25
CA GLU A 163 17.93 -22.75 -1.26
C GLU A 163 16.41 -22.56 -1.08
N SER A 164 16.04 -21.82 -0.04
CA SER A 164 14.68 -21.34 0.15
C SER A 164 14.71 -19.98 0.82
N PRO A 165 13.78 -19.07 0.49
CA PRO A 165 13.78 -17.71 1.01
C PRO A 165 13.62 -17.78 2.52
N VAL A 166 14.50 -17.05 3.21
CA VAL A 166 14.51 -16.82 4.65
C VAL A 166 13.09 -16.86 5.21
N ALA A 167 12.82 -17.86 6.05
CA ALA A 167 11.56 -17.99 6.77
C ALA A 167 11.41 -16.80 7.73
N VAL A 168 10.77 -15.73 7.23
CA VAL A 168 10.29 -14.64 8.08
C VAL A 168 9.15 -15.20 8.91
N GLU A 169 9.39 -15.30 10.21
CA GLU A 169 8.37 -15.61 11.20
C GLU A 169 7.25 -14.57 11.09
N PRO A 170 6.01 -14.95 10.73
CA PRO A 170 4.95 -13.98 10.51
C PRO A 170 4.19 -13.76 11.81
N ASP A 171 4.25 -12.52 12.27
CA ASP A 171 3.35 -11.94 13.25
C ASP A 171 1.89 -12.31 12.91
N ARG A 172 1.12 -12.76 13.90
CA ARG A 172 -0.29 -13.16 13.73
C ARG A 172 -1.03 -12.03 13.00
N PRO A 173 -1.96 -12.28 12.06
CA PRO A 173 -2.77 -11.21 11.51
C PRO A 173 -3.54 -10.58 12.67
N ARG A 174 -3.09 -9.39 13.10
CA ARG A 174 -3.80 -8.59 14.09
C ARG A 174 -5.24 -8.47 13.58
N ILE A 175 -6.22 -8.67 14.46
CA ILE A 175 -7.67 -8.64 14.15
C ILE A 175 -8.02 -7.47 13.22
N ALA A 176 -7.36 -6.31 13.38
CA ALA A 176 -7.46 -5.15 12.52
C ALA A 176 -7.24 -5.44 11.01
N THR A 177 -6.24 -6.24 10.63
CA THR A 177 -5.94 -6.58 9.23
C THR A 177 -7.06 -7.38 8.58
N ALA A 178 -7.61 -8.36 9.31
CA ALA A 178 -8.76 -9.14 8.87
C ALA A 178 -10.02 -8.26 8.74
N LEU A 179 -10.26 -7.38 9.73
CA LEU A 179 -11.37 -6.43 9.67
C LEU A 179 -11.22 -5.44 8.49
N ASN A 180 -10.02 -4.96 8.19
CA ASN A 180 -9.79 -4.09 7.04
C ASN A 180 -10.14 -4.79 5.72
N ALA A 181 -9.73 -6.05 5.54
CA ALA A 181 -10.07 -6.80 4.33
C ALA A 181 -11.60 -6.98 4.16
N VAL A 182 -12.31 -7.23 5.26
CA VAL A 182 -13.76 -7.46 5.25
C VAL A 182 -14.56 -6.16 5.06
N PHE A 183 -14.18 -5.07 5.74
CA PHE A 183 -14.97 -3.84 5.76
C PHE A 183 -14.52 -2.79 4.74
N TYR A 184 -13.22 -2.72 4.44
CA TYR A 184 -12.71 -1.67 3.55
C TYR A 184 -13.05 -1.95 2.09
N ALA A 185 -13.03 -3.20 1.63
CA ALA A 185 -13.35 -3.52 0.24
C ALA A 185 -14.79 -3.11 -0.16
N PRO A 186 -15.85 -3.42 0.62
CA PRO A 186 -17.19 -2.90 0.36
C PRO A 186 -17.28 -1.37 0.42
N LEU A 187 -16.59 -0.75 1.39
CA LEU A 187 -16.54 0.71 1.52
C LEU A 187 -15.87 1.36 0.31
N LEU A 188 -14.76 0.79 -0.16
CA LEU A 188 -14.02 1.23 -1.33
C LEU A 188 -14.88 1.14 -2.59
N TRP A 189 -15.56 -0.01 -2.77
CA TRP A 189 -16.53 -0.20 -3.85
C TRP A 189 -17.63 0.87 -3.83
N LEU A 190 -18.20 1.16 -2.65
CA LEU A 190 -19.22 2.20 -2.50
C LEU A 190 -18.67 3.60 -2.81
N MET A 191 -17.48 3.93 -2.30
CA MET A 191 -16.81 5.20 -2.60
C MET A 191 -16.51 5.35 -4.09
N PHE A 192 -16.22 4.26 -4.79
CA PHE A 192 -15.90 4.31 -6.23
C PHE A 192 -17.13 4.56 -7.10
N ARG A 193 -18.35 4.50 -6.53
CA ARG A 193 -19.59 4.97 -7.18
C ARG A 193 -19.72 6.50 -7.23
N LEU A 194 -18.92 7.23 -6.45
CA LEU A 194 -18.92 8.68 -6.42
C LEU A 194 -17.70 9.27 -7.16
N PRO A 195 -17.80 10.49 -7.71
CA PRO A 195 -16.66 11.17 -8.30
C PRO A 195 -15.47 11.26 -7.35
N ALA A 196 -14.26 11.08 -7.87
CA ALA A 196 -13.07 10.92 -7.05
C ALA A 196 -12.78 12.13 -6.13
N GLU A 197 -12.92 13.34 -6.66
CA GLU A 197 -12.70 14.56 -5.89
C GLU A 197 -13.77 14.76 -4.80
N THR A 198 -15.01 14.27 -5.01
CA THR A 198 -16.09 14.31 -4.00
C THR A 198 -15.74 13.43 -2.81
N VAL A 199 -15.32 12.18 -3.06
CA VAL A 199 -14.88 11.26 -2.01
C VAL A 199 -13.68 11.82 -1.26
N HIS A 200 -12.68 12.32 -1.99
CA HIS A 200 -11.50 12.93 -1.37
C HIS A 200 -11.88 14.09 -0.43
N GLY A 201 -12.84 14.94 -0.83
CA GLY A 201 -13.36 16.00 0.01
C GLY A 201 -14.08 15.50 1.27
N LEU A 202 -14.90 14.45 1.16
CA LEU A 202 -15.59 13.84 2.29
C LEU A 202 -14.59 13.20 3.28
N VAL A 203 -13.69 12.35 2.78
CA VAL A 203 -12.67 11.67 3.57
C VAL A 203 -11.75 12.68 4.26
N SER A 204 -11.36 13.75 3.58
CA SER A 204 -10.55 14.82 4.20
C SER A 204 -11.25 15.48 5.40
N ARG A 205 -12.58 15.63 5.37
CA ARG A 205 -13.33 16.15 6.54
C ARG A 205 -13.31 15.15 7.69
N VAL A 206 -13.50 13.86 7.41
CA VAL A 206 -13.44 12.79 8.43
C VAL A 206 -12.05 12.73 9.06
N ILE A 207 -10.99 12.73 8.24
CA ILE A 207 -9.60 12.73 8.71
C ILE A 207 -9.32 13.94 9.60
N ARG A 208 -9.83 15.13 9.26
CA ARG A 208 -9.66 16.32 10.10
C ARG A 208 -10.27 16.16 11.49
N VAL A 209 -11.37 15.42 11.63
CA VAL A 209 -12.00 15.16 12.93
C VAL A 209 -11.05 14.39 13.85
N VAL A 210 -10.31 13.41 13.32
CA VAL A 210 -9.31 12.61 14.08
C VAL A 210 -8.30 13.51 14.81
N GLY A 211 -7.79 14.54 14.11
CA GLY A 211 -6.83 15.48 14.67
C GLY A 211 -7.45 16.67 15.40
N ALA A 212 -8.78 16.88 15.32
CA ALA A 212 -9.48 17.99 15.96
C ALA A 212 -10.08 17.61 17.32
N VAL A 213 -10.61 16.41 17.45
CA VAL A 213 -11.28 15.93 18.67
C VAL A 213 -10.23 15.41 19.68
N PRO A 214 -10.18 15.96 20.91
CA PRO A 214 -9.29 15.47 21.95
C PRO A 214 -9.49 13.96 22.22
N GLY A 215 -8.40 13.22 22.41
CA GLY A 215 -8.44 11.78 22.69
C GLY A 215 -8.67 10.89 21.45
N LEU A 216 -9.43 11.33 20.44
CA LEU A 216 -9.74 10.51 19.26
C LEU A 216 -8.49 10.08 18.50
N GLY A 217 -7.51 10.97 18.32
CA GLY A 217 -6.22 10.62 17.71
C GLY A 217 -5.44 9.54 18.47
N ARG A 218 -5.57 9.46 19.82
CA ARG A 218 -4.94 8.38 20.60
C ARG A 218 -5.63 7.05 20.36
N LEU A 219 -6.96 7.05 20.35
CA LEU A 219 -7.79 5.86 20.08
C LEU A 219 -7.51 5.30 18.69
N VAL A 220 -7.58 6.15 17.66
CA VAL A 220 -7.32 5.76 16.26
C VAL A 220 -5.88 5.28 16.11
N GLY A 221 -4.92 6.01 16.67
CA GLY A 221 -3.51 5.62 16.59
C GLY A 221 -3.18 4.31 17.32
N GLY A 222 -3.88 3.97 18.41
CA GLY A 222 -3.72 2.67 19.08
C GLY A 222 -4.05 1.46 18.21
N VAL A 223 -4.77 1.66 17.09
CA VAL A 223 -5.06 0.62 16.10
C VAL A 223 -4.17 0.75 14.86
N LEU A 224 -3.96 1.98 14.38
CA LEU A 224 -3.33 2.22 13.07
C LEU A 224 -1.81 2.44 13.13
N VAL A 225 -1.24 2.81 14.27
CA VAL A 225 0.21 3.05 14.38
C VAL A 225 0.92 1.72 14.64
N ALA A 226 1.92 1.43 13.81
CA ALA A 226 2.93 0.41 14.10
C ALA A 226 4.12 1.11 14.73
N ASP A 227 4.28 0.97 16.05
CA ASP A 227 5.40 1.55 16.79
C ASP A 227 6.47 0.48 16.99
N ASP A 228 7.53 0.56 16.19
CA ASP A 228 8.67 -0.35 16.26
C ASP A 228 9.98 0.45 16.21
N PRO A 229 10.80 0.45 17.28
CA PRO A 229 12.04 1.21 17.33
C PRO A 229 13.02 0.92 16.20
N ILE A 230 12.96 -0.28 15.60
CA ILE A 230 13.86 -0.66 14.49
C ILE A 230 13.64 0.19 13.23
N LEU A 231 12.47 0.82 13.11
CA LEU A 231 12.08 1.69 12.00
C LEU A 231 12.42 3.17 12.23
N ARG A 232 12.79 3.55 13.45
CA ARG A 232 13.08 4.93 13.81
C ARG A 232 14.39 5.37 13.15
N GLN A 233 14.41 6.57 12.58
CA GLN A 233 15.58 7.17 11.95
C GLN A 233 15.69 8.66 12.31
N ASP A 234 16.90 9.16 12.50
CA ASP A 234 17.17 10.60 12.60
C ASP A 234 17.63 11.11 11.24
N VAL A 235 16.75 11.87 10.57
CA VAL A 235 16.88 12.27 9.17
C VAL A 235 16.48 13.74 9.07
N LEU A 236 17.14 14.53 8.23
CA LEU A 236 16.83 15.96 8.07
C LEU A 236 16.82 16.73 9.41
N GLY A 237 17.68 16.36 10.36
CA GLY A 237 17.77 16.99 11.68
C GLY A 237 16.57 16.74 12.60
N THR A 238 15.73 15.73 12.32
CA THR A 238 14.59 15.36 13.17
C THR A 238 14.36 13.85 13.21
N THR A 239 13.65 13.38 14.23
CA THR A 239 13.35 11.95 14.39
C THR A 239 12.09 11.56 13.64
N PHE A 240 12.23 10.65 12.68
CA PHE A 240 11.14 9.98 11.99
C PHE A 240 10.84 8.67 12.72
N PRO A 241 9.63 8.48 13.29
CA PRO A 241 9.28 7.24 13.99
C PRO A 241 9.17 6.04 13.06
N ALA A 242 8.89 6.26 11.77
CA ALA A 242 8.79 5.22 10.75
C ALA A 242 8.97 5.83 9.33
N PRO A 243 9.36 5.03 8.32
CA PRO A 243 9.81 5.56 7.02
C PRO A 243 8.69 5.91 6.03
N MET A 244 7.51 5.31 6.15
CA MET A 244 6.39 5.58 5.22
C MET A 244 5.64 6.86 5.63
N GLY A 245 5.68 7.87 4.76
CA GLY A 245 4.94 9.12 4.92
C GLY A 245 3.80 9.30 3.92
N LEU A 246 2.94 10.27 4.19
CA LEU A 246 1.93 10.72 3.24
C LEU A 246 2.57 11.62 2.19
N ALA A 247 2.39 11.29 0.91
CA ALA A 247 2.86 12.12 -0.20
C ALA A 247 2.07 13.44 -0.32
N ALA A 248 2.72 14.49 -0.86
CA ALA A 248 2.01 15.71 -1.23
C ALA A 248 0.87 15.46 -2.23
N GLY A 249 -0.08 16.38 -2.20
CA GLY A 249 -1.28 16.38 -3.04
C GLY A 249 -2.52 15.86 -2.31
N PHE A 250 -2.38 15.24 -1.14
CA PHE A 250 -3.50 14.80 -0.33
C PHE A 250 -3.98 15.93 0.60
N ASP A 251 -3.15 16.39 1.54
CA ASP A 251 -3.44 17.57 2.36
C ASP A 251 -2.88 18.85 1.73
N LYS A 252 -3.52 19.32 0.65
CA LYS A 252 -3.08 20.51 -0.12
C LYS A 252 -3.12 21.82 0.64
N SER A 253 -3.61 21.81 1.87
CA SER A 253 -4.03 23.00 2.57
C SER A 253 -3.58 23.06 4.03
N ALA A 254 -2.76 22.09 4.44
CA ALA A 254 -2.28 21.86 5.81
C ALA A 254 -3.43 21.79 6.85
N ALA A 255 -4.61 21.34 6.42
CA ALA A 255 -5.80 21.35 7.26
C ALA A 255 -5.89 20.13 8.19
N ALA A 256 -5.13 19.07 7.89
CA ALA A 256 -5.15 17.79 8.59
C ALA A 256 -3.78 17.42 9.18
N ALA A 257 -2.85 18.37 9.34
CA ALA A 257 -1.47 18.11 9.78
C ALA A 257 -1.36 17.39 11.16
N ARG A 258 -2.39 17.43 12.00
CA ARG A 258 -2.46 16.70 13.28
C ARG A 258 -2.99 15.27 13.15
N SER A 259 -3.57 14.90 12.02
CA SER A 259 -4.26 13.62 11.83
C SER A 259 -3.36 12.53 11.26
N TRP A 260 -2.27 12.89 10.58
CA TRP A 260 -1.47 11.92 9.81
C TRP A 260 -0.69 10.92 10.66
N GLY A 261 -0.09 11.37 11.77
CA GLY A 261 0.55 10.49 12.75
C GLY A 261 -0.43 9.46 13.34
N PRO A 262 -1.59 9.87 13.87
CA PRO A 262 -2.65 8.96 14.31
C PRO A 262 -3.15 7.97 13.25
N LEU A 263 -3.03 8.30 11.95
CA LEU A 263 -3.38 7.41 10.86
C LEU A 263 -2.26 6.42 10.48
N GLY A 264 -1.20 6.36 11.28
CA GLY A 264 -0.10 5.41 11.12
C GLY A 264 1.02 5.87 10.20
N PHE A 265 0.97 7.06 9.60
CA PHE A 265 2.09 7.57 8.81
C PHE A 265 3.22 8.05 9.71
N GLY A 266 4.46 7.77 9.35
CA GLY A 266 5.65 8.22 10.09
C GLY A 266 5.99 9.70 9.89
N TYR A 267 5.48 10.31 8.81
CA TYR A 267 5.53 11.76 8.53
C TYR A 267 4.49 12.13 7.47
N ALA A 268 4.30 13.42 7.19
CA ALA A 268 3.42 13.85 6.11
C ALA A 268 3.95 15.07 5.37
N GLU A 269 3.82 15.06 4.05
CA GLU A 269 4.12 16.20 3.19
C GLU A 269 2.81 16.93 2.82
N VAL A 270 2.61 18.15 3.33
CA VAL A 270 1.44 18.98 2.99
C VAL A 270 1.68 19.77 1.71
N GLY A 271 0.61 20.18 1.04
CA GLY A 271 0.67 20.90 -0.23
C GLY A 271 0.45 19.99 -1.44
N THR A 272 0.83 20.36 -2.66
CA THR A 272 1.60 21.57 -3.01
C THR A 272 0.85 22.86 -2.71
N ILE A 273 1.52 23.77 -2.00
CA ILE A 273 1.06 25.12 -1.68
C ILE A 273 1.79 26.11 -2.59
N THR A 274 1.07 27.07 -3.13
CA THR A 274 1.63 28.14 -3.98
C THR A 274 1.66 29.46 -3.23
N GLY A 275 2.43 30.44 -3.72
CA GLY A 275 2.51 31.76 -3.08
C GLY A 275 1.13 32.40 -2.94
N GLN A 276 0.35 32.38 -4.03
CA GLN A 276 -1.03 32.86 -4.05
C GLN A 276 -2.04 31.71 -4.06
N ALA A 277 -3.27 31.99 -3.64
CA ALA A 277 -4.35 31.01 -3.73
C ALA A 277 -4.76 30.76 -5.18
N GLN A 278 -5.12 29.52 -5.51
CA GLN A 278 -5.64 29.19 -6.83
C GLN A 278 -6.64 28.02 -6.81
N PRO A 279 -7.67 28.05 -7.67
CA PRO A 279 -8.72 27.02 -7.70
C PRO A 279 -8.25 25.69 -8.32
N GLY A 280 -7.10 25.71 -9.02
CA GLY A 280 -6.59 24.63 -9.88
C GLY A 280 -7.30 24.55 -11.23
N ASN A 281 -7.10 23.45 -11.96
CA ASN A 281 -7.71 23.26 -13.29
C ASN A 281 -9.23 22.95 -13.19
N PRO A 282 -10.02 23.14 -14.26
CA PRO A 282 -11.45 22.84 -14.26
C PRO A 282 -11.77 21.38 -13.90
N LYS A 283 -12.93 21.13 -13.29
CA LYS A 283 -13.42 19.78 -12.95
C LYS A 283 -14.21 19.18 -14.13
N PRO A 284 -14.25 17.84 -14.29
CA PRO A 284 -13.56 16.81 -13.51
C PRO A 284 -12.07 16.70 -13.86
N ARG A 285 -11.24 16.42 -12.84
CA ARG A 285 -9.76 16.48 -12.93
C ARG A 285 -9.03 15.41 -12.11
N LEU A 286 -9.77 14.45 -11.58
CA LEU A 286 -9.26 13.30 -10.84
C LEU A 286 -10.10 12.09 -11.22
N PHE A 287 -9.42 11.07 -11.73
CA PHE A 287 -10.00 9.86 -12.30
C PHE A 287 -9.31 8.66 -11.68
N ARG A 288 -10.04 7.54 -11.63
CA ARG A 288 -9.55 6.26 -11.12
C ARG A 288 -9.49 5.28 -12.27
N LEU A 289 -8.45 4.46 -12.28
CA LEU A 289 -8.33 3.27 -13.12
C LEU A 289 -8.27 2.05 -12.20
N PRO A 290 -9.44 1.50 -11.79
CA PRO A 290 -9.49 0.46 -10.77
C PRO A 290 -8.79 -0.84 -11.18
N ALA A 291 -8.76 -1.19 -12.47
CA ALA A 291 -8.06 -2.39 -12.95
C ALA A 291 -6.54 -2.31 -12.76
N ASP A 292 -6.00 -1.09 -12.71
CA ASP A 292 -4.58 -0.78 -12.58
C ASP A 292 -4.18 -0.38 -11.17
N HIS A 293 -5.12 -0.31 -10.24
CA HIS A 293 -4.94 0.34 -8.94
C HIS A 293 -4.33 1.75 -9.08
N ALA A 294 -4.78 2.50 -10.10
CA ALA A 294 -4.13 3.74 -10.50
C ALA A 294 -5.09 4.94 -10.45
N LEU A 295 -4.51 6.13 -10.50
CA LEU A 295 -5.21 7.40 -10.63
C LEU A 295 -4.62 8.22 -11.77
N ILE A 296 -5.48 8.91 -12.52
CA ILE A 296 -5.07 9.97 -13.44
C ILE A 296 -5.57 11.30 -12.87
N ASN A 297 -4.69 12.29 -12.75
CA ASN A 297 -5.07 13.59 -12.21
C ASN A 297 -4.47 14.75 -12.99
N ARG A 298 -5.29 15.79 -13.17
CA ARG A 298 -4.90 17.09 -13.74
C ARG A 298 -5.25 18.25 -12.84
N MET A 299 -4.95 18.13 -11.55
CA MET A 299 -5.51 19.05 -10.55
C MET A 299 -4.98 20.49 -10.61
N GLY A 300 -3.72 20.70 -11.02
CA GLY A 300 -3.13 22.03 -11.19
C GLY A 300 -2.99 22.84 -9.89
N PHE A 301 -2.47 22.22 -8.83
CA PHE A 301 -2.21 22.86 -7.52
C PHE A 301 -3.41 23.64 -6.93
N ASN A 302 -4.62 23.06 -6.87
CA ASN A 302 -5.73 23.70 -6.14
C ASN A 302 -5.41 23.83 -4.64
N ASN A 303 -5.22 25.05 -4.14
CA ASN A 303 -4.76 25.30 -2.77
C ASN A 303 -5.13 26.74 -2.31
N PRO A 304 -5.15 27.01 -0.98
CA PRO A 304 -5.60 28.28 -0.43
C PRO A 304 -4.52 29.37 -0.38
N GLY A 305 -3.32 29.12 -0.93
CA GLY A 305 -2.16 30.00 -0.84
C GLY A 305 -1.34 29.82 0.44
N ALA A 306 -0.08 30.25 0.38
CA ALA A 306 0.91 30.08 1.44
C ALA A 306 0.48 30.69 2.77
N GLN A 307 -0.09 31.90 2.75
CA GLN A 307 -0.50 32.59 3.97
C GLN A 307 -1.61 31.85 4.73
N ALA A 308 -2.61 31.31 4.01
CA ALA A 308 -3.70 30.56 4.63
C ALA A 308 -3.21 29.20 5.16
N ALA A 309 -2.33 28.52 4.41
CA ALA A 309 -1.73 27.27 4.83
C ALA A 309 -0.83 27.45 6.07
N ALA A 310 0.00 28.50 6.10
CA ALA A 310 0.85 28.84 7.25
C ALA A 310 0.01 29.10 8.52
N LYS A 311 -1.11 29.83 8.42
CA LYS A 311 -2.05 30.02 9.54
C LYS A 311 -2.59 28.68 10.08
N ARG A 312 -2.92 27.73 9.19
CA ARG A 312 -3.43 26.40 9.57
C ARG A 312 -2.34 25.55 10.21
N LEU A 313 -1.17 25.49 9.59
CA LEU A 313 -0.03 24.73 10.09
C LEU A 313 0.46 25.27 11.44
N GLY A 314 0.58 26.59 11.61
CA GLY A 314 0.95 27.20 12.88
C GLY A 314 -0.05 26.90 14.01
N ARG A 315 -1.36 26.91 13.71
CA ARG A 315 -2.39 26.46 14.67
C ARG A 315 -2.31 24.98 14.99
N ALA A 316 -1.85 24.16 14.05
CA ALA A 316 -1.64 22.73 14.27
C ALA A 316 -0.41 22.46 15.15
N ARG A 317 0.70 23.18 14.93
CA ARG A 317 1.96 23.03 15.69
C ARG A 317 1.84 23.48 17.15
N ARG A 318 1.00 24.47 17.47
CA ARG A 318 0.79 24.95 18.85
C ARG A 318 -0.03 24.01 19.74
N ARG A 319 -0.68 22.99 19.19
CA ARG A 319 -1.54 22.08 19.94
C ARG A 319 -0.85 20.75 20.17
N SER A 320 -1.08 20.12 21.32
CA SER A 320 -0.60 18.77 21.60
C SER A 320 -1.05 17.80 20.51
N ARG A 321 -0.14 16.94 20.05
CA ARG A 321 -0.37 15.96 18.99
C ARG A 321 -0.35 14.57 19.62
N ALA A 322 -1.39 13.78 19.36
CA ALA A 322 -1.29 12.34 19.53
C ALA A 322 -0.40 11.83 18.39
N TYR A 323 0.65 11.06 18.69
CA TYR A 323 1.62 10.57 17.71
C TYR A 323 2.23 11.71 16.87
N PRO A 324 3.11 12.55 17.46
CA PRO A 324 3.76 13.62 16.72
C PRO A 324 4.66 13.05 15.62
N VAL A 325 4.56 13.62 14.43
CA VAL A 325 5.35 13.22 13.27
C VAL A 325 5.88 14.45 12.52
N PRO A 326 7.04 14.35 11.84
CA PRO A 326 7.54 15.41 10.98
C PRO A 326 6.53 15.82 9.91
N ILE A 327 6.49 17.12 9.59
CA ILE A 327 5.65 17.70 8.55
C ILE A 327 6.52 18.43 7.52
N GLY A 328 6.52 17.94 6.29
CA GLY A 328 7.13 18.61 5.16
C GLY A 328 6.17 19.60 4.50
N ALA A 329 6.68 20.73 4.00
CA ALA A 329 5.91 21.67 3.19
C ALA A 329 6.32 21.58 1.71
N ASN A 330 5.46 21.01 0.87
CA ASN A 330 5.65 21.01 -0.57
C ASN A 330 5.16 22.35 -1.16
N ILE A 331 6.06 23.05 -1.84
CA ILE A 331 5.81 24.36 -2.44
C ILE A 331 5.94 24.31 -3.95
N GLY A 332 5.15 25.13 -4.65
CA GLY A 332 5.07 25.15 -6.11
C GLY A 332 4.85 26.57 -6.62
N LYS A 333 5.11 26.76 -7.92
CA LYS A 333 4.81 28.01 -8.62
C LYS A 333 3.29 28.23 -8.74
N THR A 334 2.83 29.42 -8.37
CA THR A 334 1.50 29.93 -8.66
C THR A 334 1.25 29.91 -10.18
N LYS A 335 0.08 29.45 -10.60
CA LYS A 335 -0.22 29.20 -12.03
C LYS A 335 0.01 30.44 -12.91
N VAL A 336 -0.44 31.61 -12.45
CA VAL A 336 -0.40 32.89 -13.19
C VAL A 336 0.95 33.61 -13.12
N VAL A 337 1.91 33.08 -12.35
CA VAL A 337 3.25 33.68 -12.23
C VAL A 337 4.12 33.21 -13.40
N GLU A 338 4.77 34.13 -14.11
CA GLU A 338 5.70 33.81 -15.20
C GLU A 338 6.93 33.03 -14.70
N LEU A 339 7.51 32.19 -15.57
CA LEU A 339 8.67 31.36 -15.19
C LEU A 339 9.88 32.19 -14.77
N SER A 340 10.12 33.33 -15.43
CA SER A 340 11.26 34.22 -15.15
C SER A 340 11.29 34.80 -13.74
N VAL A 341 10.13 34.89 -13.07
CA VAL A 341 10.00 35.39 -11.69
C VAL A 341 9.54 34.31 -10.72
N ALA A 342 9.55 33.04 -11.14
CA ALA A 342 9.08 31.90 -10.33
C ALA A 342 9.85 31.78 -9.00
N ALA A 343 11.16 32.06 -9.00
CA ALA A 343 12.00 32.01 -7.80
C ALA A 343 11.43 32.85 -6.65
N GLY A 344 10.91 34.06 -6.93
CA GLY A 344 10.29 34.91 -5.92
C GLY A 344 9.01 34.31 -5.31
N ASP A 345 8.20 33.62 -6.11
CA ASP A 345 6.96 32.98 -5.65
C ASP A 345 7.25 31.73 -4.78
N TYR A 346 8.28 30.96 -5.12
CA TYR A 346 8.79 29.88 -4.27
C TYR A 346 9.36 30.43 -2.94
N THR A 347 10.20 31.46 -2.99
CA THR A 347 10.77 32.11 -1.80
C THR A 347 9.66 32.62 -0.87
N HIS A 348 8.62 33.26 -1.42
CA HIS A 348 7.48 33.72 -0.61
C HIS A 348 6.80 32.57 0.15
N SER A 349 6.59 31.44 -0.53
CA SER A 349 6.01 30.25 0.10
C SER A 349 6.94 29.66 1.17
N ALA A 350 8.24 29.61 0.90
CA ALA A 350 9.26 29.09 1.80
C ALA A 350 9.38 29.94 3.09
N GLN A 351 9.39 31.27 2.99
CA GLN A 351 9.45 32.17 4.16
C GLN A 351 8.27 31.98 5.11
N LEU A 352 7.07 31.75 4.55
CA LEU A 352 5.85 31.58 5.36
C LEU A 352 5.72 30.18 5.98
N LEU A 353 6.16 29.14 5.27
CA LEU A 353 5.96 27.75 5.67
C LEU A 353 7.17 27.14 6.36
N GLY A 354 8.39 27.54 5.99
CA GLY A 354 9.65 27.01 6.52
C GLY A 354 9.72 27.01 8.04
N PRO A 355 9.46 28.13 8.74
CA PRO A 355 9.47 28.16 10.20
C PRO A 355 8.48 27.19 10.89
N LEU A 356 7.49 26.68 10.15
CA LEU A 356 6.41 25.83 10.63
C LEU A 356 6.54 24.36 10.20
N ALA A 357 7.44 24.07 9.24
CA ALA A 357 7.63 22.75 8.62
C ALA A 357 8.99 22.18 8.99
N ASP A 358 9.10 20.87 9.18
CA ASP A 358 10.34 20.20 9.55
C ASP A 358 11.31 20.08 8.35
N PHE A 359 10.78 20.13 7.11
CA PHE A 359 11.54 20.27 5.86
C PHE A 359 10.68 20.93 4.77
N VAL A 360 11.30 21.43 3.71
CA VAL A 360 10.62 22.07 2.56
C VAL A 360 10.94 21.28 1.29
N VAL A 361 9.94 21.11 0.42
CA VAL A 361 10.09 20.41 -0.86
C VAL A 361 9.72 21.34 -2.01
N VAL A 362 10.69 21.66 -2.87
CA VAL A 362 10.50 22.43 -4.10
C VAL A 362 9.94 21.50 -5.19
N ASN A 363 8.72 21.76 -5.62
CA ASN A 363 8.04 20.95 -6.64
C ASN A 363 8.09 21.62 -8.01
N VAL A 364 8.86 21.01 -8.92
CA VAL A 364 9.00 21.42 -10.33
C VAL A 364 8.51 20.33 -11.30
N SER A 365 7.82 19.30 -10.80
CA SER A 365 7.58 18.05 -11.53
C SER A 365 6.11 17.78 -11.90
N SER A 366 5.19 18.65 -11.49
CA SER A 366 3.76 18.49 -11.81
C SER A 366 3.51 18.62 -13.32
N PRO A 367 2.92 17.61 -14.00
CA PRO A 367 2.54 17.72 -15.42
C PRO A 367 1.32 18.63 -15.65
N ASN A 368 0.70 19.14 -14.58
CA ASN A 368 -0.63 19.77 -14.62
C ASN A 368 -0.58 21.30 -14.58
N THR A 369 0.64 21.86 -14.54
CA THR A 369 0.91 23.29 -14.58
C THR A 369 1.72 23.53 -15.85
N PRO A 370 1.18 24.24 -16.86
CA PRO A 370 1.87 24.46 -18.12
C PRO A 370 3.29 25.01 -17.92
N GLY A 371 4.25 24.45 -18.64
CA GLY A 371 5.68 24.83 -18.61
C GLY A 371 6.42 24.56 -17.29
N LEU A 372 5.78 23.96 -16.28
CA LEU A 372 6.43 23.76 -14.98
C LEU A 372 7.60 22.77 -15.07
N ARG A 373 7.46 21.72 -15.88
CA ARG A 373 8.52 20.72 -16.04
C ARG A 373 9.76 21.26 -16.75
N ASP A 374 9.63 22.36 -17.50
CA ASP A 374 10.75 23.06 -18.14
C ASP A 374 11.70 23.67 -17.09
N LEU A 375 11.18 23.92 -15.88
CA LEU A 375 11.98 24.34 -14.72
C LEU A 375 12.90 23.24 -14.17
N GLN A 376 12.88 22.02 -14.72
CA GLN A 376 13.79 20.95 -14.32
C GLN A 376 15.13 21.00 -15.06
N SER A 377 15.27 21.87 -16.08
CA SER A 377 16.58 22.23 -16.64
C SER A 377 17.45 22.93 -15.58
N VAL A 378 18.77 22.75 -15.64
CA VAL A 378 19.71 23.32 -14.64
C VAL A 378 19.60 24.83 -14.58
N GLU A 379 19.52 25.46 -15.75
CA GLU A 379 19.52 26.90 -15.93
C GLU A 379 18.31 27.54 -15.23
N ALA A 380 17.15 26.88 -15.28
CA ALA A 380 15.93 27.34 -14.64
C ALA A 380 15.81 26.89 -13.17
N LEU A 381 16.32 25.70 -12.82
CA LEU A 381 16.20 25.12 -11.49
C LEU A 381 17.14 25.79 -10.48
N ARG A 382 18.39 26.06 -10.87
CA ARG A 382 19.43 26.58 -9.96
C ARG A 382 19.01 27.89 -9.27
N PRO A 383 18.49 28.93 -9.96
CA PRO A 383 18.05 30.16 -9.30
C PRO A 383 16.93 29.93 -8.29
N ILE A 384 15.99 29.01 -8.57
CA ILE A 384 14.89 28.68 -7.66
C ILE A 384 15.43 28.00 -6.41
N LEU A 385 16.28 26.98 -6.57
CA LEU A 385 16.86 26.25 -5.44
C LEU A 385 17.69 27.17 -4.55
N THR A 386 18.59 27.98 -5.13
CA THR A 386 19.40 28.95 -4.38
C THR A 386 18.53 29.95 -3.62
N ALA A 387 17.49 30.50 -4.24
CA ALA A 387 16.61 31.46 -3.60
C ALA A 387 15.83 30.84 -2.43
N VAL A 388 15.30 29.63 -2.59
CA VAL A 388 14.58 28.92 -1.52
C VAL A 388 15.52 28.53 -0.38
N ARG A 389 16.74 28.05 -0.69
CA ARG A 389 17.75 27.71 0.32
C ARG A 389 18.18 28.93 1.15
N GLY A 390 18.17 30.12 0.55
CA GLY A 390 18.42 31.39 1.27
C GLY A 390 17.21 31.91 2.06
N ALA A 391 16.02 31.36 1.83
CA ALA A 391 14.77 31.83 2.43
C ALA A 391 14.36 31.05 3.69
N THR A 392 15.01 29.93 4.00
CA THR A 392 14.70 29.10 5.16
C THR A 392 15.92 28.31 5.65
N ASP A 393 16.04 28.18 6.97
CA ASP A 393 17.06 27.33 7.60
C ASP A 393 16.67 25.83 7.65
N ARG A 394 15.45 25.50 7.19
CA ARG A 394 15.00 24.10 7.17
C ARG A 394 15.64 23.34 6.00
N PRO A 395 15.85 22.02 6.15
CA PRO A 395 16.29 21.17 5.05
C PRO A 395 15.39 21.34 3.82
N VAL A 396 16.00 21.62 2.66
CA VAL A 396 15.31 21.81 1.38
C VAL A 396 15.57 20.59 0.49
N LEU A 397 14.49 20.03 -0.05
CA LEU A 397 14.53 18.95 -1.04
C LEU A 397 13.93 19.43 -2.36
N VAL A 398 14.24 18.75 -3.46
CA VAL A 398 13.58 18.94 -4.76
C VAL A 398 12.80 17.70 -5.15
N LYS A 399 11.61 17.88 -5.75
CA LYS A 399 10.77 16.76 -6.24
C LYS A 399 10.75 16.72 -7.76
N ILE A 400 11.22 15.60 -8.32
CA ILE A 400 11.40 15.40 -9.77
C ILE A 400 10.32 14.51 -10.40
N ALA A 401 10.17 14.61 -11.72
CA ALA A 401 9.27 13.77 -12.50
C ALA A 401 9.95 12.43 -12.89
N PRO A 402 9.19 11.34 -13.05
CA PRO A 402 9.73 10.07 -13.55
C PRO A 402 10.02 10.13 -15.06
N ASP A 403 9.46 11.11 -15.77
CA ASP A 403 9.53 11.25 -17.23
C ASP A 403 10.74 12.08 -17.69
N LEU A 404 11.75 12.25 -16.84
CA LEU A 404 13.03 12.86 -17.22
C LEU A 404 13.88 11.84 -17.97
N ALA A 405 14.70 12.31 -18.91
CA ALA A 405 15.79 11.51 -19.44
C ALA A 405 16.78 11.17 -18.32
N ASP A 406 17.48 10.07 -18.48
CA ASP A 406 18.39 9.54 -17.47
C ASP A 406 19.56 10.50 -17.19
N GLU A 407 20.05 11.16 -18.23
CA GLU A 407 21.08 12.21 -18.14
C GLU A 407 20.56 13.43 -17.34
N ASP A 408 19.30 13.81 -17.53
CA ASP A 408 18.68 14.92 -16.78
C ASP A 408 18.52 14.56 -15.30
N VAL A 409 18.25 13.30 -14.98
CA VAL A 409 18.20 12.82 -13.58
C VAL A 409 19.56 13.00 -12.92
N ASP A 410 20.65 12.63 -13.59
CA ASP A 410 22.01 12.79 -13.06
C ASP A 410 22.37 14.26 -12.86
N ILE A 411 22.04 15.10 -13.84
CA ILE A 411 22.28 16.53 -13.82
C ILE A 411 21.54 17.19 -12.64
N VAL A 412 20.28 16.83 -12.40
CA VAL A 412 19.52 17.34 -11.23
C VAL A 412 20.13 16.83 -9.91
N ALA A 413 20.64 15.60 -9.89
CA ALA A 413 21.30 15.04 -8.72
C ALA A 413 22.58 15.81 -8.37
N ASP A 414 23.42 16.10 -9.36
CA ASP A 414 24.64 16.89 -9.20
C ASP A 414 24.31 18.32 -8.74
N LEU A 415 23.32 18.97 -9.38
CA LEU A 415 22.84 20.28 -8.97
C LEU A 415 22.34 20.30 -7.52
N ALA A 416 21.62 19.26 -7.08
CA ALA A 416 21.12 19.17 -5.71
C ALA A 416 22.27 19.10 -4.69
N VAL A 417 23.33 18.35 -4.99
CA VAL A 417 24.55 18.31 -4.16
C VAL A 417 25.24 19.68 -4.15
N GLU A 418 25.49 20.27 -5.32
CA GLU A 418 26.16 21.57 -5.45
C GLU A 418 25.41 22.71 -4.74
N ALA A 419 24.07 22.71 -4.82
CA ALA A 419 23.22 23.71 -4.18
C ALA A 419 23.08 23.49 -2.66
N GLY A 420 23.66 22.43 -2.10
CA GLY A 420 23.56 22.09 -0.69
C GLY A 420 22.12 21.77 -0.26
N LEU A 421 21.36 21.11 -1.14
CA LEU A 421 20.07 20.53 -0.78
C LEU A 421 20.26 19.37 0.19
N ALA A 422 19.23 19.08 0.96
CA ALA A 422 19.24 17.97 1.90
C ALA A 422 18.78 16.65 1.27
N GLY A 423 18.13 16.69 0.10
CA GLY A 423 17.58 15.48 -0.50
C GLY A 423 16.76 15.68 -1.77
N ILE A 424 16.30 14.55 -2.33
CA ILE A 424 15.48 14.49 -3.54
C ILE A 424 14.27 13.59 -3.27
N VAL A 425 13.09 14.02 -3.72
CA VAL A 425 11.87 13.20 -3.74
C VAL A 425 11.65 12.66 -5.15
N ALA A 426 11.76 11.34 -5.30
CA ALA A 426 11.68 10.63 -6.57
C ALA A 426 10.58 9.54 -6.49
N THR A 427 9.41 9.69 -7.12
CA THR A 427 9.08 10.65 -8.18
C THR A 427 7.64 11.17 -8.07
N ASN A 428 7.30 12.13 -8.93
CA ASN A 428 5.93 12.57 -9.16
C ASN A 428 5.18 11.58 -10.09
N THR A 429 3.99 11.95 -10.54
CA THR A 429 3.21 11.14 -11.49
C THR A 429 3.84 11.12 -12.89
N THR A 430 3.64 10.03 -13.64
CA THR A 430 4.08 9.87 -15.04
C THR A 430 3.01 10.31 -16.05
N ILE A 431 3.39 10.74 -17.24
CA ILE A 431 2.47 10.94 -18.36
C ILE A 431 2.37 9.71 -19.28
N ALA A 432 3.24 8.72 -19.11
CA ALA A 432 3.19 7.46 -19.85
C ALA A 432 1.88 6.71 -19.58
N ARG A 433 1.46 5.89 -20.55
CA ARG A 433 0.21 5.11 -20.52
C ARG A 433 0.39 3.66 -20.95
N ASP A 434 1.63 3.22 -21.08
CA ASP A 434 1.97 1.87 -21.53
C ASP A 434 1.66 0.82 -20.46
N GLY A 435 1.30 -0.38 -20.90
CA GLY A 435 1.09 -1.53 -20.00
C GLY A 435 -0.15 -1.45 -19.10
N LEU A 436 -1.09 -0.54 -19.37
CA LEU A 436 -2.34 -0.44 -18.61
C LEU A 436 -3.30 -1.60 -18.93
N ARG A 437 -3.93 -2.14 -17.88
CA ARG A 437 -5.01 -3.14 -17.93
C ARG A 437 -6.35 -2.51 -18.22
N SER A 438 -6.56 -1.23 -17.87
CA SER A 438 -7.77 -0.49 -18.23
C SER A 438 -7.91 -0.38 -19.75
N SER A 439 -9.14 -0.40 -20.25
CA SER A 439 -9.41 -0.28 -21.68
C SER A 439 -8.95 1.08 -22.23
N GLY A 440 -8.62 1.14 -23.51
CA GLY A 440 -8.29 2.41 -24.18
C GLY A 440 -9.41 3.46 -24.06
N ALA A 441 -10.67 3.02 -24.01
CA ALA A 441 -11.82 3.89 -23.77
C ALA A 441 -11.82 4.49 -22.35
N ASP A 442 -11.47 3.70 -21.33
CA ASP A 442 -11.36 4.18 -19.95
C ASP A 442 -10.23 5.20 -19.78
N VAL A 443 -9.08 4.91 -20.38
CA VAL A 443 -7.92 5.81 -20.36
C VAL A 443 -8.24 7.12 -21.10
N SER A 444 -8.84 7.05 -22.29
CA SER A 444 -9.24 8.22 -23.07
C SER A 444 -10.27 9.08 -22.34
N ARG A 445 -11.23 8.45 -21.66
CA ARG A 445 -12.24 9.14 -20.85
C ARG A 445 -11.64 9.84 -19.63
N ALA A 446 -10.57 9.29 -19.05
CA ALA A 446 -9.82 9.98 -18.01
C ALA A 446 -9.06 11.18 -18.58
N GLY A 447 -8.53 11.07 -19.80
CA GLY A 447 -7.85 12.13 -20.55
C GLY A 447 -6.46 12.46 -19.99
N ASP A 448 -6.01 13.68 -20.25
CA ASP A 448 -4.68 14.14 -19.86
C ASP A 448 -4.49 14.24 -18.34
N GLY A 449 -3.23 14.18 -17.93
CA GLY A 449 -2.79 14.37 -16.56
C GLY A 449 -1.67 13.42 -16.16
N GLY A 450 -1.31 13.44 -14.89
CA GLY A 450 -0.36 12.50 -14.32
C GLY A 450 -1.01 11.22 -13.83
N LEU A 451 -0.44 10.07 -14.21
CA LEU A 451 -0.76 8.72 -13.74
C LEU A 451 0.07 8.37 -12.50
N SER A 452 -0.59 7.80 -11.49
CA SER A 452 0.03 7.30 -10.26
C SER A 452 -0.49 5.91 -9.91
N GLY A 453 0.20 5.22 -9.00
CA GLY A 453 -0.11 3.84 -8.62
C GLY A 453 0.94 2.85 -9.16
N PRO A 454 0.65 1.55 -9.17
CA PRO A 454 1.58 0.53 -9.65
C PRO A 454 2.18 0.78 -11.04
N PRO A 455 1.46 1.37 -12.01
CA PRO A 455 2.05 1.62 -13.34
C PRO A 455 3.31 2.50 -13.35
N VAL A 456 3.53 3.34 -12.33
CA VAL A 456 4.77 4.16 -12.23
C VAL A 456 5.87 3.49 -11.39
N ALA A 457 5.61 2.34 -10.77
CA ALA A 457 6.51 1.72 -9.81
C ALA A 457 7.89 1.40 -10.41
N ALA A 458 7.93 0.78 -11.58
CA ALA A 458 9.16 0.36 -12.24
C ALA A 458 10.06 1.56 -12.56
N ARG A 459 9.54 2.58 -13.27
CA ARG A 459 10.30 3.80 -13.59
C ARG A 459 10.71 4.57 -12.34
N SER A 460 9.84 4.64 -11.33
CA SER A 460 10.17 5.29 -10.06
C SER A 460 11.35 4.63 -9.34
N LEU A 461 11.46 3.30 -9.43
CA LEU A 461 12.53 2.53 -8.81
C LEU A 461 13.84 2.64 -9.60
N GLU A 462 13.76 2.63 -10.93
CA GLU A 462 14.90 2.89 -11.81
C GLU A 462 15.54 4.24 -11.52
N VAL A 463 14.73 5.31 -11.47
CA VAL A 463 15.20 6.65 -11.12
C VAL A 463 15.82 6.68 -9.73
N LEU A 464 15.25 5.97 -8.76
CA LEU A 464 15.82 5.86 -7.41
C LEU A 464 17.20 5.21 -7.42
N ARG A 465 17.36 4.06 -8.10
CA ARG A 465 18.65 3.35 -8.19
C ARG A 465 19.71 4.23 -8.86
N ARG A 466 19.33 4.94 -9.91
CA ARG A 466 20.22 5.88 -10.62
C ARG A 466 20.66 7.03 -9.71
N LEU A 467 19.71 7.67 -9.02
CA LEU A 467 20.01 8.71 -8.04
C LEU A 467 20.97 8.20 -6.96
N TYR A 468 20.70 7.04 -6.36
CA TYR A 468 21.56 6.49 -5.30
C TYR A 468 22.96 6.13 -5.83
N ALA A 469 23.06 5.53 -7.01
CA ALA A 469 24.36 5.27 -7.65
C ALA A 469 25.17 6.56 -7.89
N ARG A 470 24.49 7.68 -8.18
CA ARG A 470 25.15 8.99 -8.41
C ARG A 470 25.53 9.70 -7.11
N VAL A 471 24.64 9.75 -6.12
CA VAL A 471 24.83 10.61 -4.93
C VAL A 471 25.24 9.86 -3.68
N GLY A 472 25.03 8.54 -3.62
CA GLY A 472 25.22 7.73 -2.42
C GLY A 472 24.49 8.33 -1.23
N ASP A 473 25.17 8.37 -0.08
CA ASP A 473 24.60 8.89 1.17
C ASP A 473 24.69 10.43 1.31
N ARG A 474 25.14 11.14 0.27
CA ARG A 474 25.27 12.62 0.31
C ARG A 474 23.93 13.34 0.38
N LEU A 475 22.85 12.70 -0.08
CA LEU A 475 21.50 13.25 -0.12
C LEU A 475 20.51 12.26 0.49
N VAL A 476 19.51 12.77 1.21
CA VAL A 476 18.36 11.96 1.62
C VAL A 476 17.49 11.68 0.39
N LEU A 477 17.33 10.41 0.02
CA LEU A 477 16.44 10.02 -1.07
C LEU A 477 15.09 9.58 -0.52
N VAL A 478 14.02 10.22 -1.01
CA VAL A 478 12.64 9.91 -0.64
C VAL A 478 11.94 9.26 -1.83
N SER A 479 11.63 7.96 -1.73
CA SER A 479 10.98 7.23 -2.82
C SER A 479 9.46 7.38 -2.79
N ALA A 480 8.86 7.71 -3.93
CA ALA A 480 7.43 7.89 -4.11
C ALA A 480 7.00 7.35 -5.47
N GLY A 481 5.91 6.58 -5.52
CA GLY A 481 5.33 6.10 -6.77
C GLY A 481 5.14 4.59 -6.78
N GLY A 482 3.87 4.16 -6.72
CA GLY A 482 3.49 2.75 -6.90
C GLY A 482 3.90 1.79 -5.79
N ILE A 483 4.17 2.29 -4.58
CA ILE A 483 4.36 1.43 -3.40
C ILE A 483 2.97 0.99 -2.92
N GLU A 484 2.65 -0.30 -3.01
CA GLU A 484 1.39 -0.89 -2.53
C GLU A 484 1.55 -1.67 -1.23
N ASP A 485 2.70 -2.32 -1.05
CA ASP A 485 2.95 -3.19 0.09
C ASP A 485 4.37 -3.07 0.67
N ALA A 486 4.68 -3.99 1.58
CA ALA A 486 5.94 -3.98 2.31
C ALA A 486 7.12 -4.56 1.49
N ASP A 487 6.86 -5.34 0.44
CA ASP A 487 7.91 -5.81 -0.48
C ASP A 487 8.35 -4.67 -1.38
N ASP A 488 7.40 -3.93 -1.96
CA ASP A 488 7.69 -2.72 -2.73
C ASP A 488 8.51 -1.73 -1.88
N ALA A 489 8.06 -1.51 -0.63
CA ALA A 489 8.72 -0.62 0.30
C ALA A 489 10.14 -1.07 0.63
N TRP A 490 10.35 -2.37 0.86
CA TRP A 490 11.66 -2.94 1.14
C TRP A 490 12.61 -2.79 -0.03
N GLU A 491 12.13 -3.08 -1.25
CA GLU A 491 12.91 -2.89 -2.47
C GLU A 491 13.38 -1.43 -2.59
N ARG A 492 12.52 -0.45 -2.26
CA ARG A 492 12.92 0.98 -2.27
C ARG A 492 14.00 1.27 -1.24
N ILE A 493 13.88 0.75 -0.02
CA ILE A 493 14.89 0.96 1.03
C ILE A 493 16.24 0.39 0.58
N CYS A 494 16.27 -0.87 0.14
CA CYS A 494 17.50 -1.52 -0.33
C CYS A 494 18.11 -0.84 -1.56
N ALA A 495 17.28 -0.24 -2.43
CA ALA A 495 17.72 0.55 -3.58
C ALA A 495 18.23 1.97 -3.23
N GLY A 496 18.21 2.37 -1.96
CA GLY A 496 18.79 3.63 -1.51
C GLY A 496 17.82 4.67 -0.95
N ALA A 497 16.53 4.37 -0.86
CA ALA A 497 15.58 5.30 -0.24
C ALA A 497 15.75 5.32 1.29
N THR A 498 15.95 6.51 1.85
CA THR A 498 15.94 6.73 3.31
C THR A 498 14.50 6.80 3.84
N LEU A 499 13.60 7.41 3.07
CA LEU A 499 12.19 7.60 3.41
C LEU A 499 11.30 7.22 2.21
N LEU A 500 10.03 6.94 2.48
CA LEU A 500 9.05 6.51 1.48
C LEU A 500 7.81 7.41 1.53
N GLN A 501 7.08 7.54 0.41
CA GLN A 501 5.80 8.24 0.34
C GLN A 501 4.71 7.43 -0.36
N GLY A 502 3.54 7.34 0.30
CA GLY A 502 2.33 6.72 -0.22
C GLY A 502 1.24 7.73 -0.55
N TYR A 503 0.51 7.46 -1.65
CA TYR A 503 -0.74 8.15 -2.00
C TYR A 503 -1.78 7.14 -2.52
N THR A 504 -1.51 6.56 -3.69
CA THR A 504 -2.45 5.64 -4.33
C THR A 504 -2.62 4.35 -3.51
N GLY A 505 -1.52 3.79 -3.01
CA GLY A 505 -1.56 2.64 -2.09
C GLY A 505 -2.41 2.88 -0.85
N PHE A 506 -2.47 4.10 -0.32
CA PHE A 506 -3.38 4.44 0.79
C PHE A 506 -4.85 4.42 0.37
N ILE A 507 -5.17 4.87 -0.85
CA ILE A 507 -6.54 4.88 -1.37
C ILE A 507 -7.05 3.46 -1.63
N TYR A 508 -6.22 2.56 -2.16
CA TYR A 508 -6.64 1.19 -2.44
C TYR A 508 -6.45 0.26 -1.23
N GLY A 509 -5.42 0.51 -0.41
CA GLY A 509 -5.04 -0.32 0.75
C GLY A 509 -5.71 0.05 2.07
N GLY A 510 -6.32 1.24 2.15
CA GLY A 510 -7.15 1.69 3.27
C GLY A 510 -6.39 2.12 4.54
N PRO A 511 -7.11 2.27 5.66
CA PRO A 511 -6.57 2.87 6.89
C PRO A 511 -5.38 2.12 7.49
N LEU A 512 -5.23 0.82 7.23
CA LEU A 512 -4.08 0.02 7.70
C LEU A 512 -2.90 -0.01 6.71
N TYR A 513 -2.94 0.74 5.62
CA TYR A 513 -1.86 0.75 4.62
C TYR A 513 -0.48 1.02 5.23
N ALA A 514 -0.31 2.14 5.94
CA ALA A 514 0.98 2.48 6.55
C ALA A 514 1.40 1.47 7.62
N ASN A 515 0.45 1.02 8.45
CA ASN A 515 0.66 0.01 9.48
C ASN A 515 1.26 -1.29 8.91
N ARG A 516 0.66 -1.83 7.85
CA ARG A 516 1.12 -3.08 7.22
C ARG A 516 2.51 -2.93 6.61
N ILE A 517 2.78 -1.79 5.99
CA ILE A 517 4.11 -1.50 5.42
C ILE A 517 5.16 -1.43 6.52
N HIS A 518 4.90 -0.68 7.60
CA HIS A 518 5.83 -0.58 8.72
C HIS A 518 6.08 -1.93 9.39
N ALA A 519 5.03 -2.68 9.70
CA ALA A 519 5.18 -4.02 10.30
C ALA A 519 5.99 -4.96 9.38
N GLY A 520 5.71 -4.95 8.07
CA GLY A 520 6.45 -5.76 7.10
C GLY A 520 7.90 -5.31 6.92
N LEU A 521 8.19 -4.00 6.96
CA LEU A 521 9.55 -3.49 6.94
C LEU A 521 10.30 -3.92 8.20
N ALA A 522 9.71 -3.79 9.38
CA ALA A 522 10.36 -4.18 10.64
C ALA A 522 10.72 -5.67 10.64
N ALA A 523 9.84 -6.52 10.11
CA ALA A 523 10.11 -7.94 9.92
C ALA A 523 11.28 -8.19 8.95
N ARG A 524 11.35 -7.48 7.81
CA ARG A 524 12.44 -7.64 6.83
C ARG A 524 13.79 -7.12 7.33
N VAL A 525 13.80 -6.03 8.09
CA VAL A 525 15.03 -5.51 8.73
C VAL A 525 15.60 -6.58 9.66
N ARG A 526 14.78 -7.14 10.56
CA ARG A 526 15.20 -8.24 11.46
C ARG A 526 15.61 -9.49 10.71
N GLY A 527 14.80 -9.92 9.73
CA GLY A 527 15.04 -11.13 8.94
C GLY A 527 16.31 -11.06 8.09
N SER A 528 16.77 -9.84 7.76
CA SER A 528 18.01 -9.61 7.02
C SER A 528 19.23 -9.35 7.92
N GLY A 529 19.06 -9.43 9.25
CA GLY A 529 20.16 -9.26 10.21
C GLY A 529 20.60 -7.83 10.48
N PHE A 530 19.85 -6.82 10.02
CA PHE A 530 20.16 -5.41 10.29
C PHE A 530 19.70 -4.99 11.68
N ALA A 531 20.48 -4.15 12.37
CA ALA A 531 20.15 -3.63 13.70
C ALA A 531 19.18 -2.43 13.62
N SER A 532 19.11 -1.76 12.47
CA SER A 532 18.17 -0.66 12.21
C SER A 532 17.79 -0.59 10.73
N LEU A 533 16.67 0.06 10.44
CA LEU A 533 16.26 0.32 9.06
C LEU A 533 17.31 1.13 8.28
N GLY A 534 18.03 2.03 8.95
CA GLY A 534 19.08 2.85 8.35
C GLY A 534 20.20 2.00 7.73
N GLU A 535 20.55 0.87 8.33
CA GLU A 535 21.55 -0.05 7.78
C GLU A 535 21.08 -0.75 6.51
N ALA A 536 19.77 -0.92 6.31
CA ALA A 536 19.22 -1.51 5.10
C ALA A 536 19.24 -0.55 3.90
N VAL A 537 19.36 0.76 4.14
CA VAL A 537 19.36 1.77 3.06
C VAL A 537 20.53 1.52 2.12
N GLY A 538 20.23 1.37 0.83
CA GLY A 538 21.25 1.18 -0.21
C GLY A 538 21.98 -0.17 -0.17
N SER A 539 21.52 -1.13 0.62
CA SER A 539 22.20 -2.42 0.80
C SER A 539 22.40 -3.21 -0.49
N ALA A 540 21.51 -3.05 -1.48
CA ALA A 540 21.62 -3.67 -2.79
C ALA A 540 22.83 -3.17 -3.61
N HIS A 541 23.31 -1.96 -3.33
CA HIS A 541 24.48 -1.40 -4.00
C HIS A 541 25.80 -1.88 -3.37
N ARG A 542 25.78 -2.21 -2.07
CA ARG A 542 26.97 -2.72 -1.36
C ARG A 542 27.27 -4.17 -1.68
N THR A 543 26.25 -4.97 -1.99
CA THR A 543 26.42 -6.38 -2.35
C THR A 543 27.08 -6.54 -3.72
N ASN A 544 26.75 -5.68 -4.68
CA ASN A 544 27.35 -5.71 -6.02
C ASN A 544 28.83 -5.25 -6.03
N ALA A 545 29.21 -4.33 -5.13
CA ALA A 545 30.58 -3.83 -5.04
C ALA A 545 31.58 -4.82 -4.39
N ALA A 546 31.09 -5.90 -3.78
CA ALA A 546 31.94 -6.96 -3.21
C ALA A 546 32.15 -8.14 -4.17
N SER A 547 31.48 -8.12 -5.33
CA SER A 547 31.56 -9.12 -6.40
C SER A 547 32.33 -8.63 -7.64
N ASP A 548 32.75 -7.37 -7.65
CA ASP A 548 33.68 -6.77 -8.61
C ASP A 548 35.04 -6.54 -7.91
#